data_AF-A0A6G1YXP7-F1
#
_entry.id   AF-A0A6G1YXP7-F1
#
_cell.length_a   1.000
_cell.length_b   1.000
_cell.length_c   1.000
_cell.angle_alpha   90.00
_cell.angle_beta   90.00
_cell.angle_gamma   90.00
#
_symmetry.space_group_name_H-M   'P 1'
#
loop_
_entity.id
_entity.type
_entity.pdbx_description
1 polymer ?
#
loop_
_entity_poly.entity_id
_entity_poly.type
_entity_poly.pdbx_seq_one_letter_code
_entity_poly.pdbx_strand_id
1 'polypeptide(L)' 'MSHTPELPERYVCTNCHIVYAGTVRHEDDTYHYSAPDECAACGSTDFVTFEQYVRHKTA' A
#
# COMPACT_ATOMS: atom_id res chain seq x y z
N MET A 1 14.37 22.94 10.14
CA MET A 1 13.80 21.67 10.63
C MET A 1 12.67 21.30 9.69
N SER A 2 12.87 20.27 8.86
CA SER A 2 11.84 19.75 7.96
C SER A 2 11.01 18.77 8.77
N HIS A 3 9.78 19.14 9.13
CA HIS A 3 8.80 18.15 9.55
C HIS A 3 8.40 17.38 8.30
N THR A 4 9.16 16.32 7.97
CA THR A 4 8.72 15.38 6.95
C THR A 4 7.53 14.65 7.54
N PRO A 5 6.32 14.78 6.95
CA PRO A 5 5.16 14.09 7.45
C PRO A 5 5.38 12.58 7.31
N GLU A 6 4.84 11.83 8.27
CA GLU A 6 4.74 10.38 8.14
C GLU A 6 3.86 10.08 6.92
N LEU A 7 4.41 9.29 5.99
CA LEU A 7 3.67 8.88 4.79
C LEU A 7 2.92 7.60 5.11
N PRO A 8 1.67 7.44 4.64
CA PRO A 8 0.97 6.18 4.78
C PRO A 8 1.75 5.08 4.05
N GLU A 9 1.59 3.85 4.52
CA GLU A 9 2.03 2.70 3.75
C GLU A 9 1.38 2.72 2.36
N ARG A 10 2.09 2.17 1.37
CA ARG A 10 1.66 2.15 -0.02
C ARG A 10 1.58 0.71 -0.49
N TYR A 11 0.58 0.44 -1.31
CA TYR A 11 0.31 -0.88 -1.86
C TYR A 11 0.27 -0.79 -3.39
N VAL A 12 0.82 -1.80 -4.06
CA VAL A 12 0.88 -1.88 -5.51
C VAL A 12 0.02 -3.04 -5.97
N CYS A 13 -0.93 -2.78 -6.86
CA CYS A 13 -1.67 -3.83 -7.54
C CYS A 13 -0.70 -4.64 -8.41
N THR A 14 -0.61 -5.95 -8.21
CA THR A 14 0.35 -6.80 -8.94
C THR A 14 -0.04 -6.98 -10.42
N ASN A 15 -1.32 -6.80 -10.75
CA ASN A 15 -1.84 -6.97 -12.10
C ASN A 15 -1.63 -5.72 -13.00
N CYS A 16 -1.96 -4.53 -12.49
CA CYS A 16 -1.92 -3.28 -13.29
C CYS A 16 -0.95 -2.21 -12.78
N HIS A 17 -0.25 -2.47 -11.67
CA HIS A 17 0.81 -1.63 -11.09
C HIS A 17 0.38 -0.23 -10.59
N ILE A 18 -0.92 0.02 -10.42
CA ILE A 18 -1.39 1.24 -9.75
C ILE A 18 -1.02 1.20 -8.27
N VAL A 19 -0.57 2.35 -7.76
CA VAL A 19 -0.18 2.55 -6.36
C VAL A 19 -1.34 3.16 -5.59
N TYR A 20 -1.70 2.54 -4.47
CA TYR A 20 -2.69 3.02 -3.52
C TYR A 20 -2.02 3.42 -2.21
N ALA A 21 -2.54 4.46 -1.56
CA ALA A 21 -2.29 4.66 -0.14
C ALA A 21 -3.04 3.60 0.66
N GLY A 22 -2.44 3.12 1.74
CA GLY A 22 -3.04 2.14 2.64
C GLY A 22 -4.28 2.71 3.32
N THR A 23 -5.31 1.88 3.46
CA THR A 23 -6.48 2.20 4.28
C THR A 23 -6.04 2.24 5.73
N VAL A 24 -6.17 3.39 6.37
CA VAL A 24 -5.74 3.59 7.76
C VAL A 24 -6.84 3.18 8.74
N ARG A 25 -6.47 2.40 9.74
CA ARG A 25 -7.25 2.13 10.95
C ARG A 25 -6.44 2.55 12.16
N HIS A 26 -7.10 3.15 13.14
CA HIS A 26 -6.48 3.55 14.40
C HIS A 26 -7.05 2.68 15.52
N GLU A 27 -6.22 1.82 16.08
CA GLU A 27 -6.57 0.86 17.13
C GLU A 27 -5.44 0.86 18.18
N ASP A 28 -5.79 0.85 19.47
CA ASP A 28 -4.84 0.81 20.59
C ASP A 28 -3.65 1.80 20.48
N ASP A 29 -3.95 3.06 20.11
CA ASP A 29 -2.97 4.15 19.93
C ASP A 29 -1.92 3.88 18.82
N THR A 30 -2.23 2.95 17.91
CA THR A 30 -1.37 2.55 16.79
C THR A 30 -2.11 2.69 15.45
N TYR A 31 -1.40 3.16 14.42
CA TYR A 31 -1.89 3.19 13.05
C TYR A 31 -1.60 1.86 12.35
N HIS A 32 -2.66 1.22 11.88
CA HIS A 32 -2.61 0.04 11.03
C HIS A 32 -2.99 0.41 9.61
N TYR A 33 -2.26 -0.14 8.65
CA TYR A 33 -2.52 0.07 7.24
C TYR A 33 -2.83 -1.27 6.58
N SER A 34 -3.77 -1.26 5.64
CA SER A 34 -4.06 -2.41 4.80
C SER A 34 -4.22 -1.98 3.35
N ALA A 35 -4.02 -2.93 2.43
CA ALA A 35 -4.41 -2.76 1.03
C ALA A 35 -5.93 -2.51 0.92
N PRO A 36 -6.41 -1.90 -0.17
CA PRO A 36 -7.83 -1.89 -0.49
C PRO A 36 -8.33 -3.31 -0.82
N ASP A 37 -9.63 -3.55 -0.64
CA ASP A 37 -10.25 -4.85 -0.93
C ASP A 37 -10.15 -5.22 -2.42
N GLU A 38 -10.25 -4.22 -3.31
CA GLU A 38 -10.21 -4.40 -4.77
C GLU A 38 -9.52 -3.21 -5.45
N CYS A 39 -8.79 -3.49 -6.53
CA CYS A 39 -8.21 -2.47 -7.40
C CYS A 39 -9.31 -1.80 -8.24
N ALA A 40 -9.58 -0.53 -7.98
CA ALA A 40 -10.60 0.25 -8.70
C ALA A 40 -10.40 0.33 -10.23
N ALA A 41 -9.20 0.05 -10.74
CA ALA A 41 -8.92 0.12 -12.18
C ALA A 41 -9.07 -1.22 -12.92
N CYS A 42 -8.82 -2.35 -12.27
CA CYS A 42 -8.78 -3.66 -12.94
C CYS A 42 -9.51 -4.78 -12.21
N GLY A 43 -10.08 -4.52 -11.04
CA GLY A 43 -10.83 -5.48 -10.23
C GLY A 43 -9.99 -6.56 -9.54
N SER A 44 -8.66 -6.46 -9.58
CA SER A 44 -7.77 -7.40 -8.90
C SER A 44 -7.79 -7.18 -7.39
N THR A 45 -7.76 -8.28 -6.63
CA THR A 45 -7.59 -8.28 -5.16
C THR A 45 -6.12 -8.47 -4.74
N ASP A 46 -5.23 -8.73 -5.70
CA ASP A 46 -3.82 -8.98 -5.41
C ASP A 46 -3.00 -7.69 -5.29
N PHE A 47 -2.44 -7.50 -4.10
CA PHE A 47 -1.59 -6.37 -3.74
C PHE A 47 -0.33 -6.82 -3.01
N VAL A 48 0.73 -6.04 -3.18
CA VAL A 48 1.96 -6.15 -2.38
C VAL A 48 2.30 -4.78 -1.79
N THR A 49 3.05 -4.73 -0.68
CA THR A 49 3.53 -3.44 -0.18
C THR A 49 4.51 -2.83 -1.18
N PHE A 50 4.61 -1.51 -1.20
CA PHE A 50 5.48 -0.79 -2.13
C PHE A 50 6.96 -1.19 -1.97
N GLU A 51 7.39 -1.46 -0.73
CA GLU A 51 8.73 -1.97 -0.45
C GLU A 51 8.97 -3.37 -1.01
N GLN A 52 7.95 -4.24 -0.95
CA GLN A 52 8.01 -5.58 -1.51
C GLN A 52 7.94 -5.58 -3.04
N TYR A 53 7.22 -4.63 -3.66
CA TYR A 53 7.06 -4.56 -5.11
C TYR A 53 8.41 -4.54 -5.85
N VAL A 54 9.37 -3.77 -5.35
CA VAL A 54 10.74 -3.72 -5.92
C VAL A 54 11.45 -5.06 -5.76
N ARG A 55 11.31 -5.71 -4.61
CA ARG A 55 11.92 -7.02 -4.33
C ARG A 55 11.29 -8.16 -5.14
N HIS A 56 9.99 -8.07 -5.41
CA HIS A 56 9.21 -9.09 -6.13
C HIS A 56 9.54 -9.16 -7.63
N LYS A 57 10.07 -8.10 -8.23
CA LYS A 57 10.53 -8.08 -9.64
C LYS A 57 11.99 -8.51 -9.82
N THR A 58 12.73 -8.73 -8.72
CA THR A 58 14.17 -9.05 -8.75
C THR A 58 14.46 -10.54 -8.44
N ALA A 59 13.42 -11.37 -8.34
CA ALA A 59 13.53 -12.82 -8.12
C ALA A 59 13.23 -13.61 -9.40
#